data_AF-A0A9W6ZS00-F1
#
_entry.id   AF-A0A9W6ZS00-F1
#
_cell.length_a   1.000
_cell.length_b   1.000
_cell.length_c   1.000
_cell.angle_alpha   90.00
_cell.angle_beta   90.00
_cell.angle_gamma   90.00
#
_symmetry.space_group_name_H-M   'P 1'
#
loop_
_entity.id
_entity.type
_entity.pdbx_description
1 polymer ?
#
loop_
_entity_poly.entity_id
_entity_poly.type
_entity_poly.pdbx_seq_one_letter_code
_entity_poly.pdbx_strand_id
1 'polypeptide(L)'
;MSPVSALTLLSLAALGLSSVATASQCGDCWCIPGNGGNDECPDWQPQEEFLPELLADLKAKKTLNPFDDLTCNPYKDEGCVTTPEQDHVDYDGAMCGWKFANCNNSDCGSYEMKTYMSSDEAESDGAYVTHLGACGLCSTAQDLAAYIEQDDMTKEGKKCATKGLIHEHWGKKCYQNLGFTEPCSSIWNYDGIYDGKKCAGICIKNLFADNNGPPPACELNDCLQCDEDEAGPLFKAFAGRTRRRSGLNEEIGRGCDEFAQIDINAAMC
;
A
#
# COMPACT_ATOMS: atom_id res chain seq x y z
N MET A 1 -6.22 52.13 -48.48
CA MET A 1 -5.03 51.25 -48.52
C MET A 1 -4.45 51.24 -47.12
N SER A 2 -4.41 50.07 -46.49
CA SER A 2 -4.30 49.83 -45.04
C SER A 2 -2.98 50.27 -44.40
N PRO A 3 -2.96 50.57 -43.08
CA PRO A 3 -1.74 50.55 -42.29
C PRO A 3 -1.51 49.13 -41.71
N VAL A 4 -0.25 48.69 -41.74
CA VAL A 4 0.23 47.46 -41.11
C VAL A 4 0.54 47.80 -39.65
N SER A 5 -0.11 47.12 -38.70
CA SER A 5 0.21 47.21 -37.28
C SER A 5 1.09 46.03 -36.90
N ALA A 6 2.26 46.31 -36.30
CA ALA A 6 3.23 45.32 -35.85
C ALA A 6 2.74 44.65 -34.56
N LEU A 7 2.54 43.33 -34.61
CA LEU A 7 2.26 42.51 -33.43
C LEU A 7 3.59 41.92 -32.93
N THR A 8 4.03 42.38 -31.76
CA THR A 8 5.19 41.81 -31.06
C THR A 8 4.68 40.68 -30.17
N LEU A 9 5.04 39.44 -30.49
CA LEU A 9 4.76 38.27 -29.66
C LEU A 9 5.75 38.24 -28.47
N LEU A 10 5.27 38.54 -27.26
CA LEU A 10 5.95 38.12 -26.04
C LEU A 10 5.62 36.65 -25.78
N SER A 11 6.64 35.80 -25.84
CA SER A 11 6.58 34.43 -25.32
C SER A 11 6.75 34.49 -23.80
N LEU A 12 5.67 34.21 -23.06
CA LEU A 12 5.79 33.81 -21.66
C LEU A 12 6.08 32.31 -21.62
N ALA A 13 7.33 31.96 -21.32
CA ALA A 13 7.65 30.63 -20.85
C ALA A 13 7.04 30.47 -19.44
N ALA A 14 5.97 29.70 -19.35
CA ALA A 14 5.44 29.23 -18.07
C ALA A 14 6.45 28.21 -17.51
N LEU A 15 7.25 28.65 -16.52
CA LEU A 15 7.97 27.75 -15.63
C LEU A 15 6.91 26.98 -14.84
N GLY A 16 6.65 25.75 -15.27
CA GLY A 16 5.92 24.78 -14.48
C GLY A 16 6.76 24.44 -13.25
N LEU A 17 6.44 25.07 -12.12
CA LEU A 17 6.77 24.51 -10.83
C LEU A 17 5.88 23.27 -10.67
N SER A 18 6.42 22.11 -11.05
CA SER A 18 5.87 20.84 -10.62
C SER A 18 5.96 20.82 -9.10
N SER A 19 4.83 21.05 -8.42
CA SER A 19 4.70 20.71 -7.02
C SER A 19 4.74 19.18 -6.95
N VAL A 20 5.92 18.63 -6.67
CA VAL A 20 6.01 17.25 -6.20
C VAL A 20 5.15 17.19 -4.95
N ALA A 21 4.12 16.37 -4.96
CA ALA A 21 3.33 16.10 -3.76
C ALA A 21 4.29 15.45 -2.77
N THR A 22 4.79 16.23 -1.83
CA THR A 22 5.60 15.72 -0.73
C THR A 22 4.66 14.88 0.10
N ALA A 23 4.95 13.59 0.24
CA ALA A 23 4.32 12.74 1.25
C ALA A 23 4.25 13.49 2.59
N SER A 24 3.24 13.22 3.42
CA SER A 24 3.04 13.95 4.67
C SER A 24 4.31 13.91 5.55
N GLN A 25 5.14 14.95 5.46
CA GLN A 25 6.39 15.04 6.21
C GLN A 25 6.04 15.36 7.67
N CYS A 26 6.51 14.51 8.58
CA CYS A 26 6.48 14.80 10.00
C CYS A 26 7.75 15.56 10.37
N GLY A 27 7.70 16.90 10.29
CA GLY A 27 8.88 17.73 10.50
C GLY A 27 9.84 17.65 9.32
N ASP A 28 11.14 17.49 9.57
CA ASP A 28 12.18 17.53 8.53
C ASP A 28 12.47 16.15 7.92
N CYS A 29 11.88 15.07 8.46
CA CYS A 29 12.06 13.71 7.98
C CYS A 29 10.83 13.22 7.18
N TRP A 30 11.05 12.30 6.26
CA TRP A 30 9.97 11.63 5.50
C TRP A 30 9.18 10.61 6.34
N CYS A 31 9.72 10.20 7.49
CA CYS A 31 9.11 9.33 8.50
C CYS A 31 9.33 9.93 9.90
N ILE A 32 8.76 9.31 10.93
CA ILE A 32 8.95 9.66 12.34
C ILE A 32 10.17 8.88 12.84
N PRO A 33 11.34 9.52 13.06
CA PRO A 33 12.48 8.84 13.64
C PRO A 33 12.22 8.44 15.10
N GLY A 34 13.09 7.60 15.65
CA GLY A 34 12.94 7.08 17.02
C GLY A 34 12.82 8.17 18.09
N ASN A 35 12.46 7.75 19.31
CA ASN A 35 12.21 8.64 20.45
C ASN A 35 11.17 9.74 20.17
N GLY A 36 10.13 9.44 19.39
CA GLY A 36 9.05 10.39 19.07
C GLY A 36 9.51 11.53 18.18
N GLY A 37 10.30 11.22 17.16
CA GLY A 37 10.77 12.19 16.16
C GLY A 37 12.03 12.96 16.55
N ASN A 38 12.78 12.52 17.57
CA ASN A 38 13.95 13.24 18.08
C ASN A 38 15.29 12.65 17.62
N ASP A 39 15.28 11.44 17.05
CA ASP A 39 16.47 10.84 16.48
C ASP A 39 16.75 11.39 15.06
N GLU A 40 17.93 11.08 14.51
CA GLU A 40 18.30 11.49 13.14
C GLU A 40 17.42 10.79 12.09
N CYS A 41 17.11 11.49 10.99
CA CYS A 41 16.43 10.87 9.86
C CYS A 41 17.31 9.73 9.29
N PRO A 42 16.71 8.62 8.83
CA PRO A 42 17.48 7.58 8.16
C PRO A 42 18.10 8.07 6.85
N ASP A 43 19.28 7.54 6.50
CA ASP A 43 19.98 7.82 5.24
C ASP A 43 19.26 7.25 4.00
N TRP A 44 18.30 6.34 4.22
CA TRP A 44 17.47 5.73 3.18
C TRP A 44 16.06 6.35 3.19
N GLN A 45 15.41 6.35 2.02
CA GLN A 45 14.02 6.76 1.84
C GLN A 45 13.29 5.82 0.86
N PRO A 46 11.95 5.69 0.98
CA PRO A 46 11.12 4.96 0.04
C PRO A 46 11.29 5.45 -1.39
N GLN A 47 11.11 4.54 -2.35
CA GLN A 47 11.03 4.93 -3.74
C GLN A 47 9.69 5.64 -3.99
N GLU A 48 9.75 6.85 -4.56
CA GLU A 48 8.57 7.65 -4.89
C GLU A 48 8.23 7.62 -6.38
N GLU A 49 9.22 7.36 -7.23
CA GLU A 49 9.06 7.34 -8.69
C GLU A 49 9.20 5.92 -9.23
N PHE A 50 8.19 5.47 -9.96
CA PHE A 50 8.15 4.14 -10.56
C PHE A 50 8.02 4.25 -12.08
N LEU A 51 8.84 3.48 -12.81
CA LEU A 51 8.80 3.48 -14.27
C LEU A 51 7.48 2.89 -14.78
N PRO A 52 6.86 3.44 -15.83
CA PRO A 52 5.65 2.85 -16.42
C PRO A 52 5.83 1.39 -16.87
N GLU A 53 7.06 1.03 -17.24
CA GLU A 53 7.45 -0.32 -17.65
C GLU A 53 7.39 -1.31 -16.48
N LEU A 54 7.79 -0.88 -15.26
CA LEU A 54 7.65 -1.67 -14.04
C LEU A 54 6.18 -1.96 -13.75
N LEU A 55 5.32 -0.93 -13.81
CA LEU A 55 3.88 -1.09 -13.59
C LEU A 55 3.24 -2.04 -14.60
N ALA A 56 3.62 -1.93 -15.88
CA ALA A 56 3.16 -2.82 -16.92
C ALA A 56 3.61 -4.27 -16.69
N ASP A 57 4.88 -4.47 -16.28
CA ASP A 57 5.41 -5.79 -15.94
C ASP A 57 4.68 -6.39 -14.74
N LEU A 58 4.59 -5.68 -13.60
CA LEU A 58 3.88 -6.14 -12.40
C LEU A 58 2.43 -6.57 -12.69
N LYS A 59 1.71 -5.79 -13.51
CA LYS A 59 0.34 -6.12 -13.92
C LYS A 59 0.25 -7.36 -14.81
N ALA A 60 1.28 -7.62 -15.62
CA ALA A 60 1.33 -8.76 -16.52
C ALA A 60 1.77 -10.06 -15.82
N LYS A 61 2.51 -9.98 -14.70
CA LYS A 61 2.98 -11.16 -13.96
C LYS A 61 1.81 -12.01 -13.46
N LYS A 62 1.94 -13.33 -13.52
CA LYS A 62 0.92 -14.28 -13.09
C LYS A 62 1.39 -15.09 -11.88
N THR A 63 0.65 -15.01 -10.77
CA THR A 63 0.84 -15.93 -9.65
C THR A 63 0.37 -17.35 -10.03
N LEU A 64 1.15 -18.35 -9.66
CA LEU A 64 0.87 -19.77 -9.89
C LEU A 64 0.06 -20.41 -8.76
N ASN A 65 0.05 -19.77 -7.59
CA ASN A 65 -0.68 -20.18 -6.39
C ASN A 65 -1.49 -19.00 -5.82
N PRO A 66 -2.46 -18.45 -6.57
CA PRO A 66 -3.30 -17.37 -6.08
C PRO A 66 -4.11 -17.81 -4.85
N PHE A 67 -4.41 -16.85 -3.98
CA PHE A 67 -5.49 -17.01 -3.01
C PHE A 67 -6.85 -16.93 -3.72
N ASP A 68 -7.79 -17.76 -3.31
CA ASP A 68 -9.19 -17.64 -3.66
C ASP A 68 -9.80 -16.43 -2.95
N ASP A 69 -10.93 -15.97 -3.48
CA ASP A 69 -11.71 -14.93 -2.83
C ASP A 69 -12.28 -15.42 -1.49
N LEU A 70 -12.43 -14.50 -0.54
CA LEU A 70 -12.98 -14.82 0.77
C LEU A 70 -14.45 -15.25 0.65
N THR A 71 -14.77 -16.40 1.24
CA THR A 71 -16.15 -16.91 1.33
C THR A 71 -16.84 -16.55 2.66
N CYS A 72 -16.11 -15.86 3.53
CA CYS A 72 -16.51 -15.42 4.88
C CYS A 72 -16.00 -14.01 5.15
N ASN A 73 -16.56 -13.35 6.17
CA ASN A 73 -16.08 -12.04 6.61
C ASN A 73 -15.30 -12.21 7.93
N PRO A 74 -13.98 -12.03 7.94
CA PRO A 74 -13.17 -12.32 9.12
C PRO A 74 -13.44 -11.38 10.31
N TYR A 75 -14.07 -10.23 10.10
CA TYR A 75 -14.51 -9.33 11.18
C TYR A 75 -15.84 -9.76 11.82
N LYS A 76 -16.50 -10.79 11.30
CA LYS A 76 -17.76 -11.35 11.83
C LYS A 76 -17.64 -12.83 12.18
N ASP A 77 -16.80 -13.55 11.43
CA ASP A 77 -16.68 -14.99 11.46
C ASP A 77 -15.29 -15.37 12.00
N GLU A 78 -15.19 -15.70 13.29
CA GLU A 78 -13.91 -16.04 13.96
C GLU A 78 -13.19 -17.25 13.32
N GLY A 79 -13.91 -18.13 12.64
CA GLY A 79 -13.36 -19.28 11.91
C GLY A 79 -13.03 -18.99 10.45
N CYS A 80 -13.06 -17.72 10.03
CA CYS A 80 -12.73 -17.36 8.66
C CYS A 80 -11.25 -17.62 8.39
N VAL A 81 -10.95 -18.27 7.27
CA VAL A 81 -9.60 -18.56 6.82
C VAL A 81 -9.48 -18.26 5.33
N THR A 82 -8.27 -17.98 4.87
CA THR A 82 -7.97 -17.86 3.45
C THR A 82 -7.92 -19.24 2.80
N THR A 83 -8.04 -19.31 1.48
CA THR A 83 -7.73 -20.52 0.70
C THR A 83 -6.67 -20.19 -0.35
N PRO A 84 -5.49 -20.83 -0.35
CA PRO A 84 -4.98 -21.68 0.73
C PRO A 84 -4.88 -20.93 2.07
N GLU A 85 -4.77 -21.65 3.18
CA GLU A 85 -4.51 -21.03 4.49
C GLU A 85 -3.14 -20.32 4.46
N GLN A 86 -3.02 -19.20 5.17
CA GLN A 86 -1.77 -18.47 5.27
C GLN A 86 -0.80 -19.14 6.26
N ASP A 87 0.47 -19.20 5.89
CA ASP A 87 1.53 -19.70 6.74
C ASP A 87 2.21 -18.56 7.52
N HIS A 88 2.57 -18.81 8.78
CA HIS A 88 3.37 -17.91 9.63
C HIS A 88 2.83 -16.49 9.84
N VAL A 89 1.50 -16.33 9.86
CA VAL A 89 0.82 -15.01 10.03
C VAL A 89 1.26 -14.28 11.30
N ASP A 90 1.44 -15.01 12.41
CA ASP A 90 1.77 -14.45 13.73
C ASP A 90 3.29 -14.36 14.01
N TYR A 91 4.12 -14.58 12.98
CA TYR A 91 5.58 -14.55 13.16
C TYR A 91 6.15 -13.22 12.67
N ASP A 92 6.68 -12.42 13.60
CA ASP A 92 7.20 -11.07 13.31
C ASP A 92 8.33 -11.03 12.27
N GLY A 93 9.10 -12.11 12.15
CA GLY A 93 10.18 -12.22 11.15
C GLY A 93 9.72 -12.72 9.78
N ALA A 94 8.41 -12.95 9.59
CA ALA A 94 7.90 -13.49 8.33
C ALA A 94 8.14 -12.52 7.17
N MET A 95 8.38 -13.06 5.98
CA MET A 95 8.58 -12.31 4.75
C MET A 95 7.81 -12.97 3.62
N CYS A 96 7.15 -12.19 2.76
CA CYS A 96 6.54 -12.73 1.55
C CYS A 96 7.49 -12.56 0.37
N GLY A 97 7.89 -13.68 -0.23
CA GLY A 97 8.75 -13.70 -1.41
C GLY A 97 8.03 -14.23 -2.64
N TRP A 98 8.44 -13.73 -3.81
CA TRP A 98 8.09 -14.30 -5.11
C TRP A 98 9.20 -15.20 -5.62
N LYS A 99 8.86 -16.46 -5.88
CA LYS A 99 9.76 -17.43 -6.47
C LYS A 99 9.39 -17.64 -7.93
N PHE A 100 10.22 -17.14 -8.83
CA PHE A 100 9.94 -17.22 -10.27
C PHE A 100 10.21 -18.63 -10.81
N ALA A 101 9.22 -19.24 -11.46
CA ALA A 101 9.28 -20.65 -11.82
C ALA A 101 10.30 -20.98 -12.93
N ASN A 102 10.65 -20.02 -13.80
CA ASN A 102 11.56 -20.21 -14.94
C ASN A 102 12.26 -18.90 -15.36
N CYS A 103 12.86 -18.19 -14.41
CA CYS A 103 13.43 -16.87 -14.70
C CYS A 103 14.75 -16.97 -15.49
N ASN A 104 14.71 -16.69 -16.80
CA ASN A 104 15.88 -16.72 -17.69
C ASN A 104 16.19 -15.31 -18.24
N ASN A 105 16.80 -14.41 -17.44
CA ASN A 105 17.25 -13.04 -17.79
C ASN A 105 16.28 -12.15 -18.63
N SER A 106 15.04 -12.57 -18.85
CA SER A 106 14.09 -11.93 -19.80
C SER A 106 12.67 -12.53 -19.81
N ASP A 107 12.43 -13.70 -19.20
CA ASP A 107 11.07 -14.25 -19.04
C ASP A 107 10.82 -14.68 -17.59
N CYS A 108 10.23 -13.76 -16.82
CA CYS A 108 9.87 -14.00 -15.41
C CYS A 108 8.42 -13.57 -15.18
N GLY A 109 7.57 -13.91 -16.16
CA GLY A 109 6.16 -13.58 -16.15
C GLY A 109 5.31 -14.40 -15.19
N SER A 110 5.86 -15.42 -14.52
CA SER A 110 5.12 -16.22 -13.54
C SER A 110 5.95 -16.59 -12.30
N TYR A 111 5.28 -16.61 -11.15
CA TYR A 111 5.89 -16.80 -9.85
C TYR A 111 4.96 -17.53 -8.88
N GLU A 112 5.54 -18.16 -7.86
CA GLU A 112 4.83 -18.61 -6.66
C GLU A 112 5.04 -17.60 -5.54
N MET A 113 3.99 -17.29 -4.80
CA MET A 113 4.09 -16.56 -3.53
C MET A 113 4.42 -17.55 -2.43
N LYS A 114 5.40 -17.23 -1.59
CA LYS A 114 5.78 -18.08 -0.44
C LYS A 114 6.15 -17.22 0.76
N THR A 115 5.63 -17.60 1.92
CA THR A 115 6.07 -17.04 3.20
C THR A 115 7.36 -17.71 3.63
N TYR A 116 8.33 -16.91 4.07
CA TYR A 116 9.62 -17.32 4.62
C TYR A 116 9.75 -16.80 6.05
N MET A 117 10.57 -17.43 6.89
CA MET A 117 10.83 -16.98 8.26
C MET A 117 11.94 -15.92 8.36
N SER A 118 12.57 -15.56 7.24
CA SER A 118 13.60 -14.52 7.17
C SER A 118 13.90 -14.12 5.73
N SER A 119 14.58 -12.98 5.55
CA SER A 119 15.17 -12.59 4.27
C SER A 119 16.19 -13.64 3.79
N ASP A 120 17.06 -14.12 4.69
CA ASP A 120 18.12 -15.09 4.37
C ASP A 120 17.56 -16.40 3.81
N GLU A 121 16.43 -16.87 4.34
CA GLU A 121 15.74 -18.05 3.84
C GLU A 121 15.15 -17.81 2.44
N ALA A 122 14.53 -16.65 2.22
CA ALA A 122 14.00 -16.28 0.91
C ALA A 122 15.11 -16.20 -0.15
N GLU A 123 16.21 -15.53 0.18
CA GLU A 123 17.39 -15.40 -0.69
C GLU A 123 18.01 -16.77 -1.01
N SER A 124 18.13 -17.64 0.00
CA SER A 124 18.65 -19.00 -0.17
C SER A 124 17.75 -19.86 -1.07
N ASP A 125 16.45 -19.61 -1.10
CA ASP A 125 15.49 -20.27 -1.99
C ASP A 125 15.37 -19.59 -3.38
N GLY A 126 16.18 -18.56 -3.63
CA GLY A 126 16.17 -17.78 -4.87
C GLY A 126 14.89 -16.96 -5.06
N ALA A 127 14.18 -16.66 -3.97
CA ALA A 127 12.98 -15.85 -4.00
C ALA A 127 13.29 -14.37 -3.76
N TYR A 128 12.52 -13.52 -4.41
CA TYR A 128 12.60 -12.08 -4.28
C TYR A 128 11.63 -11.61 -3.19
N VAL A 129 12.14 -11.04 -2.09
CA VAL A 129 11.30 -10.51 -0.99
C VAL A 129 10.53 -9.29 -1.47
N THR A 130 9.21 -9.30 -1.31
CA THR A 130 8.33 -8.24 -1.84
C THR A 130 7.63 -7.41 -0.78
N HIS A 131 7.49 -7.96 0.43
CA HIS A 131 7.07 -7.23 1.61
C HIS A 131 7.40 -8.00 2.90
N LEU A 132 7.46 -7.27 4.01
CA LEU A 132 7.51 -7.86 5.36
C LEU A 132 6.16 -8.49 5.71
N GLY A 133 6.17 -9.47 6.62
CA GLY A 133 5.01 -10.27 7.01
C GLY A 133 4.72 -11.44 6.07
N ALA A 134 3.83 -12.32 6.50
CA ALA A 134 3.38 -13.47 5.71
C ALA A 134 2.68 -13.04 4.40
N CYS A 135 2.75 -13.88 3.37
CA CYS A 135 1.92 -13.72 2.19
C CYS A 135 0.43 -13.81 2.56
N GLY A 136 -0.40 -13.08 1.85
CA GLY A 136 -1.84 -12.99 2.04
C GLY A 136 -2.56 -12.49 0.79
N LEU A 137 -3.83 -12.11 0.97
CA LEU A 137 -4.76 -11.81 -0.12
C LEU A 137 -4.32 -10.67 -1.04
N CYS A 138 -3.47 -9.76 -0.55
CA CYS A 138 -2.94 -8.60 -1.28
C CYS A 138 -1.47 -8.75 -1.69
N SER A 139 -0.92 -9.96 -1.67
CA SER A 139 0.53 -10.17 -1.89
C SER A 139 0.94 -10.30 -3.35
N THR A 140 -0.01 -10.27 -4.29
CA THR A 140 0.28 -10.42 -5.72
C THR A 140 0.99 -9.19 -6.29
N ALA A 141 1.62 -9.37 -7.46
CA ALA A 141 2.24 -8.30 -8.24
C ALA A 141 1.21 -7.26 -8.73
N GLN A 142 0.00 -7.71 -9.07
CA GLN A 142 -1.11 -6.82 -9.41
C GLN A 142 -1.51 -5.92 -8.25
N ASP A 143 -1.58 -6.48 -7.03
CA ASP A 143 -1.91 -5.71 -5.83
C ASP A 143 -0.80 -4.72 -5.48
N LEU A 144 0.49 -5.11 -5.65
CA LEU A 144 1.60 -4.17 -5.54
C LEU A 144 1.47 -3.02 -6.55
N ALA A 145 1.16 -3.33 -7.82
CA ALA A 145 0.95 -2.29 -8.83
C ALA A 145 -0.21 -1.36 -8.46
N ALA A 146 -1.31 -1.90 -7.94
CA ALA A 146 -2.43 -1.09 -7.46
C ALA A 146 -2.00 -0.15 -6.33
N TYR A 147 -1.22 -0.64 -5.36
CA TYR A 147 -0.64 0.23 -4.33
C TYR A 147 0.27 1.31 -4.92
N ILE A 148 1.14 0.98 -5.87
CA ILE A 148 2.04 1.97 -6.49
C ILE A 148 1.24 3.06 -7.21
N GLU A 149 0.16 2.69 -7.91
CA GLU A 149 -0.65 3.63 -8.71
C GLU A 149 -1.55 4.57 -7.89
N GLN A 150 -1.80 4.24 -6.62
CA GLN A 150 -2.60 5.11 -5.75
C GLN A 150 -1.67 5.93 -4.85
N ASP A 151 -1.43 7.19 -5.19
CA ASP A 151 -0.64 8.11 -4.37
C ASP A 151 -1.24 8.21 -2.95
N ASP A 152 -2.55 8.51 -2.88
CA ASP A 152 -3.30 8.67 -1.63
C ASP A 152 -4.29 7.51 -1.42
N MET A 153 -3.78 6.42 -0.84
CA MET A 153 -4.60 5.26 -0.47
C MET A 153 -5.60 5.58 0.65
N THR A 154 -5.34 6.58 1.49
CA THR A 154 -6.27 6.99 2.56
C THR A 154 -7.55 7.56 1.96
N LYS A 155 -7.43 8.42 0.95
CA LYS A 155 -8.57 9.01 0.24
C LYS A 155 -9.33 7.97 -0.58
N GLU A 156 -8.63 7.15 -1.35
CA GLU A 156 -9.28 6.13 -2.19
C GLU A 156 -9.92 5.03 -1.33
N GLY A 157 -9.26 4.62 -0.24
CA GLY A 157 -9.82 3.73 0.78
C GLY A 157 -11.11 4.27 1.38
N LYS A 158 -11.11 5.50 1.91
CA LYS A 158 -12.31 6.17 2.47
C LYS A 158 -13.48 6.21 1.47
N LYS A 159 -13.18 6.51 0.20
CA LYS A 159 -14.16 6.52 -0.89
C LYS A 159 -14.76 5.14 -1.15
N CYS A 160 -13.95 4.09 -1.19
CA CYS A 160 -14.44 2.73 -1.40
C CYS A 160 -15.15 2.17 -0.16
N ALA A 161 -14.67 2.44 1.05
CA ALA A 161 -15.33 2.11 2.31
C ALA A 161 -16.72 2.74 2.41
N THR A 162 -16.86 4.02 2.05
CA THR A 162 -18.17 4.71 2.01
C THR A 162 -19.16 4.00 1.09
N LYS A 163 -18.71 3.52 -0.07
CA LYS A 163 -19.56 2.71 -0.97
C LYS A 163 -19.91 1.35 -0.35
N GLY A 164 -18.96 0.71 0.33
CA GLY A 164 -19.16 -0.54 1.06
C GLY A 164 -20.21 -0.44 2.17
N LEU A 165 -20.23 0.69 2.91
CA LEU A 165 -21.23 0.97 3.93
C LEU A 165 -22.65 1.08 3.36
N ILE A 166 -22.79 1.54 2.12
CA ILE A 166 -24.08 1.58 1.41
C ILE A 166 -24.43 0.18 0.89
N HIS A 167 -23.49 -0.47 0.21
CA HIS A 167 -23.65 -1.81 -0.33
C HIS A 167 -22.29 -2.48 -0.50
N GLU A 168 -22.12 -3.66 0.12
CA GLU A 168 -20.84 -4.38 0.17
C GLU A 168 -20.22 -4.59 -1.22
N HIS A 169 -21.01 -5.08 -2.19
CA HIS A 169 -20.55 -5.27 -3.57
C HIS A 169 -20.03 -3.98 -4.23
N TRP A 170 -20.58 -2.81 -3.89
CA TRP A 170 -20.13 -1.54 -4.49
C TRP A 170 -18.78 -1.10 -3.94
N GLY A 171 -18.51 -1.35 -2.66
CA GLY A 171 -17.20 -1.11 -2.06
C GLY A 171 -16.15 -2.06 -2.62
N LYS A 172 -16.44 -3.37 -2.66
CA LYS A 172 -15.53 -4.36 -3.29
C LYS A 172 -15.23 -4.00 -4.76
N LYS A 173 -16.25 -3.66 -5.54
CA LYS A 173 -16.06 -3.25 -6.94
C LYS A 173 -15.27 -1.95 -7.06
N CYS A 174 -15.37 -1.06 -6.08
CA CYS A 174 -14.55 0.16 -6.03
C CYS A 174 -13.06 -0.18 -5.91
N TYR A 175 -12.66 -1.06 -4.99
CA TYR A 175 -11.28 -1.51 -4.85
C TYR A 175 -10.76 -2.25 -6.08
N GLN A 176 -11.58 -3.11 -6.70
CA GLN A 176 -11.20 -3.76 -7.96
C GLN A 176 -10.92 -2.75 -9.08
N ASN A 177 -11.66 -1.64 -9.12
CA ASN A 177 -11.43 -0.59 -10.11
C ASN A 177 -10.17 0.25 -9.83
N LEU A 178 -9.60 0.17 -8.63
CA LEU A 178 -8.27 0.72 -8.32
C LEU A 178 -7.13 -0.19 -8.81
N GLY A 179 -7.45 -1.42 -9.25
CA GLY A 179 -6.48 -2.39 -9.77
C GLY A 179 -6.23 -3.59 -8.87
N PHE A 180 -6.79 -3.60 -7.65
CA PHE A 180 -6.64 -4.74 -6.74
C PHE A 180 -7.29 -6.00 -7.30
N THR A 181 -6.70 -7.14 -7.00
CA THR A 181 -7.28 -8.45 -7.25
C THR A 181 -8.57 -8.63 -6.47
N GLU A 182 -9.39 -9.60 -6.88
CA GLU A 182 -10.65 -9.88 -6.20
C GLU A 182 -10.48 -10.22 -4.71
N PRO A 183 -9.56 -11.11 -4.29
CA PRO A 183 -9.34 -11.42 -2.89
C PRO A 183 -8.87 -10.21 -2.07
N CYS A 184 -7.93 -9.42 -2.61
CA CYS A 184 -7.46 -8.20 -1.94
C CYS A 184 -8.57 -7.16 -1.79
N SER A 185 -9.41 -7.02 -2.82
CA SER A 185 -10.57 -6.12 -2.78
C SER A 185 -11.60 -6.52 -1.73
N SER A 186 -11.78 -7.81 -1.48
CA SER A 186 -12.70 -8.31 -0.45
C SER A 186 -12.24 -7.93 0.95
N ILE A 187 -10.97 -8.18 1.28
CA ILE A 187 -10.46 -7.84 2.63
C ILE A 187 -10.45 -6.33 2.88
N TRP A 188 -10.01 -5.51 1.92
CA TRP A 188 -10.10 -4.04 2.00
C TRP A 188 -11.53 -3.53 2.18
N ASN A 189 -12.50 -4.19 1.55
CA ASN A 189 -13.90 -3.83 1.69
C ASN A 189 -14.48 -4.23 3.05
N TYR A 190 -14.13 -5.41 3.56
CA TYR A 190 -14.55 -5.83 4.89
C TYR A 190 -13.95 -4.96 5.99
N ASP A 191 -12.67 -4.63 5.86
CA ASP A 191 -11.94 -3.70 6.71
C ASP A 191 -12.63 -2.33 6.75
N GLY A 192 -12.80 -1.68 5.59
CA GLY A 192 -13.44 -0.35 5.53
C GLY A 192 -14.90 -0.34 5.99
N ILE A 193 -15.66 -1.42 5.82
CA ILE A 193 -17.02 -1.54 6.37
C ILE A 193 -17.00 -1.71 7.89
N TYR A 194 -16.04 -2.46 8.42
CA TYR A 194 -15.89 -2.68 9.84
C TYR A 194 -15.47 -1.39 10.55
N ASP A 195 -14.37 -0.78 10.12
CA ASP A 195 -13.88 0.50 10.65
C ASP A 195 -14.96 1.59 10.54
N GLY A 196 -15.56 1.75 9.36
CA GLY A 196 -16.61 2.72 9.12
C GLY A 196 -17.87 2.55 9.99
N LYS A 197 -18.07 1.40 10.63
CA LYS A 197 -19.12 1.17 11.64
C LYS A 197 -18.60 1.33 13.07
N LYS A 198 -17.40 0.82 13.33
CA LYS A 198 -16.80 0.73 14.66
C LYS A 198 -16.28 2.09 15.13
N CYS A 199 -15.58 2.81 14.26
CA CYS A 199 -14.94 4.10 14.53
C CYS A 199 -15.75 5.30 14.02
N ALA A 200 -16.93 5.08 13.45
CA ALA A 200 -17.79 6.10 12.81
C ALA A 200 -17.89 7.42 13.59
N GLY A 201 -18.18 7.34 14.89
CA GLY A 201 -18.38 8.53 15.72
C GLY A 201 -17.11 9.36 15.93
N ILE A 202 -15.95 8.71 16.02
CA ILE A 202 -14.64 9.35 16.17
C ILE A 202 -14.18 9.91 14.83
N CYS A 203 -14.38 9.15 13.75
CA CYS A 203 -14.03 9.56 12.39
C CYS A 203 -14.87 10.72 11.87
N ILE A 204 -16.15 10.81 12.20
CA ILE A 204 -16.97 11.99 11.87
C ILE A 204 -16.44 13.25 12.56
N LYS A 205 -15.94 13.15 13.80
CA LYS A 205 -15.34 14.29 14.51
C LYS A 205 -14.01 14.73 13.90
N ASN A 206 -13.28 13.79 13.31
CA ASN A 206 -11.96 14.00 12.69
C ASN A 206 -12.02 14.08 11.15
N LEU A 207 -13.20 14.30 10.55
CA LEU A 207 -13.39 14.22 9.09
C LEU A 207 -12.48 15.17 8.29
N PHE A 208 -12.13 16.31 8.91
CA PHE A 208 -11.26 17.33 8.32
C PHE A 208 -9.97 17.53 9.13
N ALA A 209 -9.68 16.64 10.08
CA ALA A 209 -8.42 16.66 10.79
C ALA A 209 -7.30 16.16 9.88
N ASP A 210 -6.10 16.70 10.06
CA ASP A 210 -4.89 16.15 9.46
C ASP A 210 -4.68 14.71 9.94
N ASN A 211 -3.99 13.89 9.15
CA ASN A 211 -3.74 12.49 9.49
C ASN A 211 -2.90 12.37 10.78
N ASN A 212 -1.97 13.29 11.00
CA ASN A 212 -1.09 13.33 12.15
C ASN A 212 -1.18 14.69 12.87
N GLY A 213 -0.86 14.69 14.17
CA GLY A 213 -0.61 15.89 14.95
C GLY A 213 0.69 16.59 14.56
N PRO A 214 1.06 17.68 15.25
CA PRO A 214 2.26 18.45 14.93
C PRO A 214 3.56 17.65 15.23
N PRO A 215 4.67 17.93 14.52
CA PRO A 215 5.98 17.38 14.82
C PRO A 215 6.50 17.84 16.20
N PRO A 216 7.42 17.09 16.82
CA PRO A 216 8.06 15.87 16.31
C PRO A 216 7.26 14.59 16.58
N ALA A 217 6.25 14.64 17.47
CA ALA A 217 5.51 13.46 17.90
C ALA A 217 4.65 12.85 16.79
N CYS A 218 4.00 13.70 15.98
CA CYS A 218 3.16 13.29 14.85
C CYS A 218 2.19 12.13 15.15
N GLU A 219 1.59 12.18 16.34
CA GLU A 219 0.60 11.20 16.77
C GLU A 219 -0.53 11.10 15.74
N LEU A 220 -1.08 9.91 15.56
CA LEU A 220 -2.25 9.74 14.73
C LEU A 220 -3.41 10.55 15.28
N ASN A 221 -4.25 11.09 14.39
CA ASN A 221 -5.54 11.57 14.84
C ASN A 221 -6.39 10.41 15.39
N ASP A 222 -7.36 10.73 16.25
CA ASP A 222 -8.15 9.69 16.94
C ASP A 222 -8.88 8.72 16.00
N CYS A 223 -9.22 9.15 14.78
CA CYS A 223 -9.88 8.28 13.81
C CYS A 223 -8.93 7.21 13.28
N LEU A 224 -7.75 7.60 12.83
CA LEU A 224 -6.73 6.68 12.34
C LEU A 224 -6.18 5.79 13.45
N GLN A 225 -6.11 6.30 14.69
CA GLN A 225 -5.76 5.47 15.84
C GLN A 225 -6.80 4.39 16.10
N CYS A 226 -8.10 4.73 16.03
CA CYS A 226 -9.18 3.76 16.18
C CYS A 226 -9.13 2.66 15.10
N ASP A 227 -8.83 3.05 13.86
CA ASP A 227 -8.63 2.11 12.74
C ASP A 227 -7.47 1.13 13.01
N GLU A 228 -6.29 1.65 13.39
CA GLU A 228 -5.11 0.82 13.70
C GLU A 228 -5.33 -0.13 14.90
N ASP A 229 -6.16 0.28 15.87
CA ASP A 229 -6.45 -0.52 17.06
C ASP A 229 -7.51 -1.61 16.80
N GLU A 230 -8.56 -1.28 16.04
CA GLU A 230 -9.74 -2.15 15.91
C GLU A 230 -9.71 -3.01 14.64
N ALA A 231 -9.29 -2.44 13.50
CA ALA A 231 -9.34 -3.12 12.22
C ALA A 231 -7.96 -3.57 11.72
N GLY A 232 -6.94 -2.76 12.02
CA GLY A 232 -5.56 -2.93 11.59
C GLY A 232 -4.96 -4.33 11.80
N PRO A 233 -5.05 -4.97 12.99
CA PRO A 233 -4.40 -6.26 13.23
C PRO A 233 -4.94 -7.36 12.30
N LEU A 234 -6.27 -7.43 12.14
CA LEU A 234 -6.91 -8.42 11.30
C LEU A 234 -6.65 -8.14 9.82
N PHE A 235 -6.72 -6.88 9.40
CA PHE A 235 -6.40 -6.48 8.03
C PHE A 235 -4.96 -6.88 7.68
N LYS A 236 -3.98 -6.52 8.52
CA LYS A 236 -2.55 -6.84 8.33
C LYS A 236 -2.30 -8.35 8.28
N ALA A 237 -3.05 -9.14 9.03
CA ALA A 237 -2.99 -10.60 8.99
C ALA A 237 -3.48 -11.14 7.63
N PHE A 238 -4.70 -10.80 7.21
CA PHE A 238 -5.31 -11.35 5.99
C PHE A 238 -4.74 -10.77 4.69
N ALA A 239 -4.47 -9.47 4.64
CA ALA A 239 -3.92 -8.81 3.45
C ALA A 239 -2.48 -9.27 3.18
N GLY A 240 -1.70 -9.49 4.24
CA GLY A 240 -0.26 -9.75 4.18
C GLY A 240 0.55 -8.50 3.81
N ARG A 241 0.17 -7.84 2.72
CA ARG A 241 0.77 -6.62 2.18
C ARG A 241 0.09 -5.36 2.70
N THR A 242 0.91 -4.38 3.08
CA THR A 242 0.53 -2.96 3.20
C THR A 242 1.54 -2.10 2.44
N ARG A 243 1.28 -0.79 2.29
CA ARG A 243 2.24 0.14 1.68
C ARG A 243 3.59 0.11 2.42
N ARG A 244 3.56 0.33 3.73
CA ARG A 244 4.76 0.33 4.60
C ARG A 244 5.53 -0.98 4.56
N ARG A 245 4.83 -2.11 4.66
CA ARG A 245 5.46 -3.44 4.55
C ARG A 245 6.10 -3.68 3.18
N SER A 246 5.70 -2.95 2.14
CA SER A 246 6.27 -3.01 0.80
C SER A 246 7.36 -1.96 0.54
N GLY A 247 7.68 -1.11 1.52
CA GLY A 247 8.62 0.00 1.34
C GLY A 247 8.06 1.16 0.51
N LEU A 248 6.73 1.26 0.41
CA LEU A 248 6.06 2.38 -0.25
C LEU A 248 5.75 3.48 0.75
N ASN A 249 5.95 4.73 0.32
CA ASN A 249 5.60 5.91 1.11
C ASN A 249 4.07 6.04 1.27
N GLU A 250 3.59 6.71 2.32
CA GLU A 250 2.16 6.95 2.55
C GLU A 250 1.86 8.36 3.09
N GLU A 251 0.60 8.79 2.96
CA GLU A 251 0.12 10.11 3.41
C GLU A 251 -0.07 10.23 4.93
N ILE A 252 0.38 9.23 5.67
CA ILE A 252 0.28 9.18 7.12
C ILE A 252 1.71 9.05 7.66
N GLY A 253 2.13 9.99 8.50
CA GLY A 253 3.41 9.96 9.20
C GLY A 253 3.50 8.73 10.11
N ARG A 254 4.59 7.98 9.97
CA ARG A 254 4.80 6.65 10.58
C ARG A 254 6.23 6.47 11.01
N GLY A 255 6.47 5.57 11.96
CA GLY A 255 7.80 5.23 12.43
C GLY A 255 8.70 4.77 11.29
N CYS A 256 9.94 5.24 11.26
CA CYS A 256 10.90 4.85 10.21
C CYS A 256 11.17 3.34 10.17
N ASP A 257 11.07 2.65 11.31
CA ASP A 257 11.22 1.21 11.47
C ASP A 257 10.01 0.40 10.97
N GLU A 258 8.88 1.06 10.66
CA GLU A 258 7.69 0.41 10.12
C GLU A 258 7.76 0.19 8.60
N PHE A 259 8.71 0.84 7.91
CA PHE A 259 8.89 0.73 6.47
C PHE A 259 9.89 -0.35 6.10
N ALA A 260 9.52 -1.18 5.14
CA ALA A 260 10.43 -2.17 4.58
C ALA A 260 11.47 -1.51 3.66
N GLN A 261 12.73 -1.93 3.78
CA GLN A 261 13.78 -1.54 2.85
C GLN A 261 13.85 -2.55 1.70
N ILE A 262 12.99 -2.37 0.69
CA ILE A 262 12.84 -3.30 -0.45
C ILE A 262 13.05 -2.53 -1.76
N ASP A 263 13.90 -3.05 -2.64
CA ASP A 263 14.12 -2.47 -3.97
C ASP A 263 13.11 -3.00 -4.99
N ILE A 264 11.94 -2.39 -5.06
CA ILE A 264 10.85 -2.82 -5.94
C ILE A 264 11.30 -3.00 -7.41
N ASN A 265 12.32 -2.26 -7.89
CA ASN A 265 12.80 -2.41 -9.27
C ASN A 265 13.48 -3.75 -9.50
N ALA A 266 14.06 -4.37 -8.48
CA ALA A 266 14.62 -5.72 -8.56
C ALA A 266 13.56 -6.81 -8.80
N ALA A 267 12.26 -6.47 -8.69
CA ALA A 267 11.17 -7.35 -9.11
C ALA A 267 11.00 -7.40 -10.65
N MET A 268 11.60 -6.47 -11.39
CA MET A 268 11.76 -6.56 -12.84
C MET A 268 12.94 -7.48 -13.10
N CYS A 269 12.68 -8.62 -13.73
CA CYS A 269 13.73 -9.56 -14.08
C CYS A 269 14.37 -9.26 -15.43
#